data_AF-A0A9E2A3A6-F1
#
_entry.id   AF-A0A9E2A3A6-F1
#
_cell.length_a   1.000
_cell.length_b   1.000
_cell.length_c   1.000
_cell.angle_alpha   90.00
_cell.angle_beta   90.00
_cell.angle_gamma   90.00
#
_symmetry.space_group_name_H-M   'P 1'
#
loop_
_entity.id
_entity.type
_entity.pdbx_description
1 polymer ?
#
loop_
_entity_poly.entity_id
_entity_poly.type
_entity_poly.pdbx_seq_one_letter_code
_entity_poly.pdbx_strand_id
1 'polypeptide(L)'
;MTRERTVVDWVERVAGTLQAAGLHFGHGTDNATDEAVWLVLHALGEAEDGSFEEWQRLVTPDQALLIEQLTEARCGTGKPLAYLLGEAWFAGLPFEVNESVLVPRSPIAELVIDGFRPWVTRIGSSRVLDLCCGSGCIGIAIAAHAPGSRVELADISPDALEVARRNAARHRVVDRVGFIESDLFKSLDGRRYDLIVSNPPYVPADSHEDLPREYRAEPRIGLVSGEDGLDAPLAILLDA
;
A
#
# COMPACT_ATOMS: atom_id res chain seq x y z
N MET A 1 35.52 1.96 16.91
CA MET A 1 34.67 1.06 17.70
C MET A 1 33.25 1.55 17.56
N THR A 2 32.44 0.88 16.75
CA THR A 2 31.01 1.14 16.67
C THR A 2 30.45 0.75 18.04
N ARG A 3 29.88 1.71 18.76
CA ARG A 3 29.25 1.45 20.06
C ARG A 3 28.12 0.44 19.83
N GLU A 4 28.05 -0.61 20.65
CA GLU A 4 26.91 -1.52 20.65
C GLU A 4 25.64 -0.69 20.89
N ARG A 5 24.62 -0.89 20.04
CA ARG A 5 23.37 -0.14 20.06
C ARG A 5 22.20 -1.10 20.17
N THR A 6 21.24 -0.70 20.98
CA THR A 6 19.96 -1.38 21.11
C THR A 6 19.04 -1.06 19.92
N VAL A 7 17.91 -1.76 19.80
CA VAL A 7 16.90 -1.45 18.78
C VAL A 7 16.41 -0.01 18.92
N VAL A 8 16.13 0.44 20.15
CA VAL A 8 15.68 1.82 20.40
C VAL A 8 16.73 2.86 20.00
N ASP A 9 18.02 2.62 20.28
CA ASP A 9 19.10 3.51 19.85
C ASP A 9 19.16 3.63 18.31
N TRP A 10 18.85 2.56 17.59
CA TRP A 10 18.78 2.57 16.13
C TRP A 10 17.56 3.32 15.62
N VAL A 11 16.39 3.11 16.20
CA VAL A 11 15.16 3.85 15.84
C VAL A 11 15.37 5.35 16.02
N GLU A 12 15.90 5.79 17.16
CA GLU A 12 16.18 7.21 17.42
C GLU A 12 17.18 7.80 16.41
N ARG A 13 18.24 7.05 16.10
CA ARG A 13 19.26 7.48 15.13
C ARG A 13 18.70 7.58 13.71
N VAL A 14 17.93 6.59 13.28
CA VAL A 14 17.31 6.56 11.95
C VAL A 14 16.32 7.70 11.85
N ALA A 15 15.41 7.86 12.82
CA ALA A 15 14.42 8.94 12.85
C ALA A 15 15.09 10.32 12.73
N GLY A 16 16.14 10.57 13.52
CA GLY A 16 16.91 11.81 13.43
C GLY A 16 17.56 12.03 12.06
N THR A 17 18.03 10.97 11.41
CA THR A 17 18.62 11.03 10.06
C THR A 17 17.57 11.33 9.00
N LEU A 18 16.41 10.65 9.05
CA LEU A 18 15.29 10.87 8.14
C LEU A 18 14.75 12.30 8.25
N GLN A 19 14.63 12.82 9.47
CA GLN A 19 14.17 14.18 9.72
C GLN A 19 15.20 15.23 9.24
N ALA A 20 16.49 15.01 9.50
CA ALA A 20 17.54 15.90 9.01
C ALA A 20 17.63 15.95 7.47
N ALA A 21 17.25 14.87 6.79
CA ALA A 21 17.17 14.80 5.33
C ALA A 21 15.94 15.53 4.73
N GLY A 22 15.04 16.07 5.58
CA GLY A 22 13.87 16.82 5.15
C GLY A 22 12.90 15.99 4.30
N LEU A 23 12.79 14.68 4.61
CA LEU A 23 11.89 13.77 3.90
C LEU A 23 10.43 14.08 4.23
N HIS A 24 9.55 13.80 3.26
CA HIS A 24 8.11 13.76 3.51
C HIS A 24 7.67 12.35 3.93
N PHE A 25 6.67 12.26 4.81
CA PHE A 25 6.06 11.02 5.30
C PHE A 25 4.56 11.01 4.94
N GLY A 26 4.02 9.86 4.57
CA GLY A 26 2.63 9.75 4.12
C GLY A 26 2.31 8.50 3.29
N HIS A 27 3.25 7.54 3.24
CA HIS A 27 3.13 6.27 2.52
C HIS A 27 3.02 5.08 3.49
N GLY A 28 2.25 5.26 4.57
CA GLY A 28 2.05 4.28 5.64
C GLY A 28 2.28 4.86 7.03
N THR A 29 3.21 5.81 7.15
CA THR A 29 3.52 6.55 8.39
C THR A 29 3.47 8.06 8.13
N ASP A 30 3.25 8.86 9.16
CA ASP A 30 3.15 10.33 9.06
C ASP A 30 4.32 11.08 9.69
N ASN A 31 5.29 10.36 10.27
CA ASN A 31 6.45 10.94 10.92
C ASN A 31 7.71 10.05 10.79
N ALA A 32 8.87 10.66 11.06
CA ALA A 32 10.17 10.02 10.95
C ALA A 32 10.38 8.88 11.94
N THR A 33 9.79 8.97 13.14
CA THR A 33 9.94 7.94 14.18
C THR A 33 9.25 6.66 13.76
N ASP A 34 8.00 6.75 13.31
CA ASP A 34 7.25 5.56 12.90
C ASP A 34 7.84 4.93 11.63
N GLU A 35 8.29 5.74 10.65
CA GLU A 35 9.02 5.20 9.48
C GLU A 35 10.35 4.52 9.90
N ALA A 36 11.05 5.07 10.89
CA ALA A 36 12.26 4.47 11.43
C ALA A 36 12.01 3.15 12.16
N VAL A 37 10.91 3.05 12.93
CA VAL A 37 10.48 1.79 13.55
C VAL A 37 10.27 0.73 12.48
N TRP A 38 9.51 1.04 11.43
CA TRP A 38 9.25 0.10 10.35
C TRP A 38 10.53 -0.36 9.64
N LEU A 39 11.42 0.58 9.30
CA LEU A 39 12.72 0.29 8.67
C LEU A 39 13.57 -0.65 9.54
N VAL A 40 13.67 -0.36 10.84
CA VAL A 40 14.48 -1.14 11.77
C VAL A 40 13.88 -2.54 11.95
N LEU A 41 12.57 -2.65 12.22
CA LEU A 41 11.91 -3.95 12.39
C LEU A 41 12.02 -4.81 11.13
N HIS A 42 11.88 -4.22 9.93
CA HIS A 42 12.11 -4.94 8.68
C HIS A 42 13.55 -5.47 8.59
N ALA A 43 14.55 -4.65 8.91
CA ALA A 43 15.96 -5.09 8.91
C ALA A 43 16.25 -6.19 9.95
N LEU A 44 15.45 -6.25 11.01
CA LEU A 44 15.52 -7.28 12.04
C LEU A 44 14.77 -8.57 11.65
N GLY A 45 13.90 -8.52 10.63
CA GLY A 45 13.00 -9.62 10.25
C GLY A 45 11.85 -9.81 11.24
N GLU A 46 11.42 -8.74 11.91
CA GLU A 46 10.41 -8.75 12.96
C GLU A 46 9.09 -8.13 12.51
N ALA A 47 7.99 -8.60 13.12
CA ALA A 47 6.67 -8.04 12.91
C ALA A 47 6.47 -6.74 13.71
N GLU A 48 5.56 -5.87 13.25
CA GLU A 48 5.28 -4.56 13.87
C GLU A 48 4.65 -4.66 15.27
N ASP A 49 4.14 -5.82 15.68
CA ASP A 49 3.44 -6.05 16.95
C ASP A 49 4.35 -6.50 18.12
N GLY A 50 5.67 -6.36 17.97
CA GLY A 50 6.66 -6.72 18.99
C GLY A 50 6.50 -5.95 20.32
N SER A 51 6.85 -6.59 21.43
CA SER A 51 6.83 -5.96 22.77
C SER A 51 7.94 -4.90 22.89
N PHE A 52 7.63 -3.72 23.45
CA PHE A 52 8.61 -2.68 23.76
C PHE A 52 9.75 -3.17 24.67
N GLU A 53 9.55 -4.27 25.41
CA GLU A 53 10.60 -4.89 26.23
C GLU A 53 11.76 -5.46 25.39
N GLU A 54 11.49 -5.87 24.15
CA GLU A 54 12.50 -6.43 23.23
C GLU A 54 13.36 -5.33 22.59
N TRP A 55 13.00 -4.06 22.77
CA TRP A 55 13.69 -2.92 22.13
C TRP A 55 15.02 -2.58 22.78
N GLN A 56 15.28 -3.11 23.98
CA GLN A 56 16.56 -3.00 24.68
C GLN A 56 17.59 -4.04 24.22
N ARG A 57 17.22 -4.99 23.35
CA ARG A 57 18.17 -5.97 22.82
C ARG A 57 19.17 -5.30 21.89
N LEU A 58 20.39 -5.85 21.84
CA LEU A 58 21.43 -5.40 20.91
C LEU A 58 21.13 -5.86 19.48
N VAL A 59 21.40 -4.97 18.52
CA VAL A 59 21.32 -5.26 17.09
C VAL A 59 22.63 -5.89 16.62
N THR A 60 22.54 -6.95 15.81
CA THR A 60 23.74 -7.62 15.27
C THR A 60 24.46 -6.75 14.24
N PRO A 61 25.75 -7.00 13.95
CA PRO A 61 26.48 -6.25 12.92
C PRO A 61 25.83 -6.30 11.53
N ASP A 62 25.26 -7.45 11.14
CA ASP A 62 24.60 -7.61 9.84
C ASP A 62 23.28 -6.82 9.77
N GLN A 63 22.47 -6.86 10.85
CA GLN A 63 21.26 -6.05 10.96
C GLN A 63 21.59 -4.55 10.94
N ALA A 64 22.63 -4.13 11.67
CA ALA A 64 23.10 -2.75 11.69
C ALA A 64 23.53 -2.28 10.29
N LEU A 65 24.24 -3.11 9.53
CA LEU A 65 24.62 -2.81 8.15
C LEU A 65 23.39 -2.62 7.27
N LEU A 66 22.38 -3.49 7.39
CA LEU A 66 21.13 -3.38 6.62
C LEU A 66 20.36 -2.11 6.98
N ILE A 67 20.25 -1.76 8.27
CA ILE A 67 19.63 -0.51 8.73
C ILE A 67 20.33 0.71 8.11
N GLU A 68 21.66 0.74 8.13
CA GLU A 68 22.44 1.84 7.55
C GLU A 68 22.23 1.94 6.03
N GLN A 69 22.24 0.82 5.31
CA GLN A 69 22.00 0.77 3.86
C GLN A 69 20.60 1.25 3.47
N LEU A 70 19.56 0.79 4.18
CA LEU A 70 18.18 1.23 3.94
C LEU A 70 18.01 2.72 4.25
N THR A 71 18.61 3.21 5.33
CA THR A 71 18.56 4.63 5.70
C THR A 71 19.24 5.50 4.65
N GLU A 72 20.42 5.09 4.17
CA GLU A 72 21.13 5.79 3.09
C GLU A 72 20.30 5.80 1.80
N ALA A 73 19.73 4.65 1.41
CA ALA A 73 18.88 4.55 0.23
C ALA A 73 17.63 5.44 0.35
N ARG A 74 16.98 5.48 1.52
CA ARG A 74 15.80 6.31 1.79
C ARG A 74 16.12 7.80 1.67
N CYS A 75 17.19 8.26 2.31
CA CYS A 75 17.63 9.65 2.25
C CYS A 75 18.11 10.06 0.84
N GLY A 76 18.86 9.19 0.16
CA GLY A 76 19.48 9.49 -1.13
C GLY A 76 18.50 9.46 -2.30
N THR A 77 17.56 8.51 -2.30
CA THR A 77 16.60 8.38 -3.41
C THR A 77 15.34 9.23 -3.20
N GLY A 78 14.95 9.48 -1.95
CA GLY A 78 13.66 10.09 -1.63
C GLY A 78 12.46 9.22 -2.04
N LYS A 79 12.66 7.95 -2.40
CA LYS A 79 11.54 7.02 -2.65
C LYS A 79 10.81 6.70 -1.33
N PRO A 80 9.50 6.41 -1.36
CA PRO A 80 8.78 5.85 -0.23
C PRO A 80 9.50 4.63 0.36
N LEU A 81 9.55 4.51 1.69
CA LEU A 81 10.19 3.35 2.35
C LEU A 81 9.60 2.03 1.83
N ALA A 82 8.28 1.96 1.65
CA ALA A 82 7.58 0.80 1.13
C ALA A 82 8.18 0.25 -0.19
N TYR A 83 8.64 1.11 -1.10
CA TYR A 83 9.28 0.68 -2.34
C TYR A 83 10.71 0.15 -2.14
N LEU A 84 11.42 0.64 -1.13
CA LEU A 84 12.73 0.12 -0.77
C LEU A 84 12.62 -1.25 -0.11
N LEU A 85 11.55 -1.47 0.68
CA LEU A 85 11.27 -2.74 1.34
C LEU A 85 10.55 -3.75 0.41
N GLY A 86 9.91 -3.25 -0.65
CA GLY A 86 9.06 -4.04 -1.55
C GLY A 86 7.73 -4.46 -0.93
N GLU A 87 7.34 -3.87 0.20
CA GLU A 87 6.12 -4.24 0.93
C GLU A 87 5.42 -3.05 1.61
N ALA A 88 4.13 -3.20 1.85
CA ALA A 88 3.30 -2.27 2.60
C ALA A 88 2.13 -3.01 3.26
N TRP A 89 1.62 -2.48 4.38
CA TRP A 89 0.48 -3.07 5.09
C TRP A 89 -0.85 -2.44 4.69
N PHE A 90 -1.88 -3.28 4.56
CA PHE A 90 -3.25 -2.84 4.35
C PHE A 90 -4.23 -3.81 5.00
N ALA A 91 -5.19 -3.31 5.78
CA ALA A 91 -6.19 -4.12 6.48
C ALA A 91 -5.59 -5.31 7.27
N GLY A 92 -4.45 -5.10 7.94
CA GLY A 92 -3.74 -6.11 8.71
C GLY A 92 -3.01 -7.18 7.88
N LEU A 93 -2.80 -6.96 6.58
CA LEU A 93 -2.14 -7.88 5.67
C LEU A 93 -0.96 -7.21 4.94
N PRO A 94 0.18 -7.89 4.77
CA PRO A 94 1.32 -7.34 4.04
C PRO A 94 1.21 -7.63 2.54
N PHE A 95 1.30 -6.58 1.73
CA PHE A 95 1.23 -6.61 0.27
C PHE A 95 2.58 -6.25 -0.35
N GLU A 96 2.96 -6.97 -1.40
CA GLU A 96 4.05 -6.57 -2.27
C GLU A 96 3.68 -5.27 -3.02
N VAL A 97 4.62 -4.33 -3.09
CA VAL A 97 4.50 -3.07 -3.82
C VAL A 97 5.79 -2.74 -4.57
N ASN A 98 5.66 -1.99 -5.66
CA ASN A 98 6.76 -1.43 -6.44
C ASN A 98 6.28 -0.16 -7.16
N GLU A 99 7.13 0.46 -7.99
CA GLU A 99 6.83 1.71 -8.69
C GLU A 99 5.69 1.60 -9.74
N SER A 100 5.15 0.40 -9.98
CA SER A 100 3.99 0.20 -10.87
C SER A 100 2.65 0.39 -10.16
N VAL A 101 2.63 0.53 -8.84
CA VAL A 101 1.40 0.62 -8.02
C VAL A 101 1.54 1.67 -6.92
N LEU A 102 0.43 2.29 -6.49
CA LEU A 102 0.44 3.15 -5.30
C LEU A 102 0.75 2.33 -4.04
N VAL A 103 1.44 2.95 -3.09
CA VAL A 103 1.57 2.38 -1.74
C VAL A 103 0.20 2.39 -1.05
N PRO A 104 -0.33 1.24 -0.58
CA PRO A 104 -1.61 1.15 0.11
C PRO A 104 -1.70 2.11 1.32
N ARG A 105 -2.74 2.95 1.33
CA ARG A 105 -3.02 3.92 2.40
C ARG A 105 -4.49 4.36 2.46
N SER A 106 -5.38 3.61 1.82
CA SER A 106 -6.79 3.99 1.75
C SER A 106 -7.50 3.73 3.10
N PRO A 107 -8.36 4.65 3.56
CA PRO A 107 -9.19 4.42 4.76
C PRO A 107 -10.22 3.28 4.56
N ILE A 108 -10.38 2.76 3.34
CA ILE A 108 -11.20 1.58 3.04
C ILE A 108 -10.73 0.35 3.83
N ALA A 109 -9.47 0.32 4.31
CA ALA A 109 -8.97 -0.78 5.14
C ALA A 109 -9.89 -1.10 6.34
N GLU A 110 -10.36 -0.07 7.05
CA GLU A 110 -11.26 -0.23 8.19
C GLU A 110 -12.63 -0.78 7.77
N LEU A 111 -13.13 -0.36 6.61
CA LEU A 111 -14.38 -0.87 6.05
C LEU A 111 -14.25 -2.35 5.66
N VAL A 112 -13.10 -2.76 5.14
CA VAL A 112 -12.82 -4.17 4.83
C VAL A 112 -12.84 -5.00 6.11
N ILE A 113 -12.18 -4.54 7.17
CA ILE A 113 -12.12 -5.24 8.46
C ILE A 113 -13.51 -5.38 9.09
N ASP A 114 -14.35 -4.33 9.03
CA ASP A 114 -15.73 -4.39 9.54
C ASP A 114 -16.72 -5.07 8.57
N GLY A 115 -16.26 -5.50 7.40
CA GLY A 115 -17.09 -6.17 6.40
C GLY A 115 -18.15 -5.27 5.76
N PHE A 116 -17.85 -3.97 5.66
CA PHE A 116 -18.70 -2.91 5.07
C PHE A 116 -20.08 -2.76 5.74
N ARG A 117 -20.16 -2.97 7.05
CA ARG A 117 -21.40 -2.76 7.78
C ARG A 117 -21.72 -1.26 7.91
N PRO A 118 -23.02 -0.89 7.96
CA PRO A 118 -24.20 -1.74 7.83
C PRO A 118 -24.65 -1.97 6.37
N TRP A 119 -23.91 -1.46 5.38
CA TRP A 119 -24.33 -1.43 3.97
C TRP A 119 -24.35 -2.81 3.32
N VAL A 120 -23.39 -3.69 3.65
CA VAL A 120 -23.30 -5.04 3.11
C VAL A 120 -23.64 -6.06 4.19
N THR A 121 -24.72 -6.82 3.98
CA THR A 121 -25.20 -7.80 4.98
C THR A 121 -24.57 -9.18 4.86
N ARG A 122 -24.07 -9.54 3.67
CA ARG A 122 -23.51 -10.87 3.36
C ARG A 122 -22.27 -10.80 2.48
N ILE A 123 -21.25 -10.07 2.92
CA ILE A 123 -20.00 -9.91 2.17
C ILE A 123 -19.37 -11.25 1.77
N GLY A 124 -19.47 -12.27 2.63
CA GLY A 124 -19.00 -13.63 2.37
C GLY A 124 -19.77 -14.41 1.30
N SER A 125 -20.76 -13.83 0.62
CA SER A 125 -21.38 -14.40 -0.57
C SER A 125 -21.48 -13.40 -1.73
N SER A 126 -20.80 -12.24 -1.62
CA SER A 126 -20.89 -11.16 -2.59
C SER A 126 -19.96 -11.39 -3.78
N ARG A 127 -20.42 -10.95 -4.96
CA ARG A 127 -19.55 -10.62 -6.10
C ARG A 127 -19.06 -9.19 -5.93
N VAL A 128 -17.76 -9.01 -5.80
CA VAL A 128 -17.12 -7.72 -5.54
C VAL A 128 -16.28 -7.30 -6.73
N LEU A 129 -16.36 -6.04 -7.13
CA LEU A 129 -15.43 -5.41 -8.05
C LEU A 129 -14.52 -4.47 -7.27
N ASP A 130 -13.21 -4.63 -7.41
CA ASP A 130 -12.21 -3.63 -7.01
C ASP A 130 -11.71 -2.93 -8.28
N LEU A 131 -12.18 -1.71 -8.50
CA LEU A 131 -11.92 -0.91 -9.70
C LEU A 131 -10.76 0.06 -9.45
N CYS A 132 -9.83 0.14 -10.41
CA CYS A 132 -8.52 0.80 -10.23
C CYS A 132 -7.72 0.10 -9.12
N CYS A 133 -7.61 -1.22 -9.20
CA CYS A 133 -7.16 -2.05 -8.07
C CYS A 133 -5.69 -1.86 -7.68
N GLY A 134 -4.84 -1.34 -8.57
CA GLY A 134 -3.40 -1.20 -8.33
C GLY A 134 -2.77 -2.53 -7.90
N SER A 135 -2.17 -2.55 -6.70
CA SER A 135 -1.59 -3.75 -6.07
C SER A 135 -2.60 -4.84 -5.70
N GLY A 136 -3.90 -4.57 -5.87
CA GLY A 136 -5.01 -5.42 -5.47
C GLY A 136 -5.31 -5.40 -3.98
N CYS A 137 -4.69 -4.50 -3.21
CA CYS A 137 -4.74 -4.55 -1.74
C CYS A 137 -6.16 -4.53 -1.17
N ILE A 138 -7.08 -3.75 -1.75
CA ILE A 138 -8.47 -3.67 -1.29
C ILE A 138 -9.19 -4.99 -1.57
N GLY A 139 -9.30 -5.39 -2.85
CA GLY A 139 -10.04 -6.59 -3.24
C GLY A 139 -9.46 -7.89 -2.67
N ILE A 140 -8.14 -8.01 -2.56
CA ILE A 140 -7.49 -9.18 -1.97
C ILE A 140 -7.73 -9.22 -0.46
N ALA A 141 -7.69 -8.09 0.24
CA ALA A 141 -8.04 -8.05 1.67
C ALA A 141 -9.50 -8.44 1.89
N ILE A 142 -10.42 -8.01 1.02
CA ILE A 142 -11.82 -8.46 1.03
C ILE A 142 -11.90 -9.98 0.86
N ALA A 143 -11.19 -10.54 -0.11
CA ALA A 143 -11.17 -11.98 -0.32
C ALA A 143 -10.62 -12.73 0.91
N ALA A 144 -9.58 -12.20 1.54
CA ALA A 144 -8.95 -12.80 2.72
C ALA A 144 -9.88 -12.78 3.96
N HIS A 145 -10.50 -11.63 4.26
CA HIS A 145 -11.38 -11.45 5.42
C HIS A 145 -12.79 -12.04 5.21
N ALA A 146 -13.23 -12.22 3.96
CA ALA A 146 -14.50 -12.83 3.61
C ALA A 146 -14.32 -14.06 2.70
N PRO A 147 -14.04 -15.27 3.24
CA PRO A 147 -13.66 -16.45 2.46
C PRO A 147 -14.66 -16.96 1.39
N GLY A 148 -15.92 -16.55 1.43
CA GLY A 148 -16.91 -16.93 0.41
C GLY A 148 -17.18 -15.85 -0.65
N SER A 149 -16.55 -14.67 -0.55
CA SER A 149 -16.66 -13.64 -1.59
C SER A 149 -15.91 -14.07 -2.85
N ARG A 150 -16.38 -13.56 -4.01
CA ARG A 150 -15.69 -13.64 -5.29
C ARG A 150 -15.35 -12.23 -5.73
N VAL A 151 -14.07 -11.97 -6.01
CA VAL A 151 -13.57 -10.63 -6.31
C VAL A 151 -13.06 -10.59 -7.73
N GLU A 152 -13.37 -9.53 -8.46
CA GLU A 152 -12.71 -9.19 -9.73
C GLU A 152 -11.92 -7.90 -9.51
N LEU A 153 -10.63 -7.93 -9.83
CA LEU A 153 -9.73 -6.79 -9.80
C LEU A 153 -9.62 -6.23 -11.21
N ALA A 154 -9.93 -4.95 -11.38
CA ALA A 154 -9.86 -4.27 -12.66
C ALA A 154 -8.90 -3.08 -12.59
N ASP A 155 -7.95 -3.03 -13.51
CA ASP A 155 -7.01 -1.91 -13.64
C ASP A 155 -6.63 -1.71 -15.11
N ILE A 156 -6.26 -0.48 -15.48
CA ILE A 156 -5.79 -0.14 -16.82
C ILE A 156 -4.33 -0.55 -17.03
N SER A 157 -3.56 -0.71 -15.94
CA SER A 157 -2.15 -1.04 -15.98
C SER A 157 -1.91 -2.56 -15.92
N PRO A 158 -1.38 -3.19 -16.99
CA PRO A 158 -1.01 -4.59 -16.95
C PRO A 158 0.09 -4.89 -15.92
N ASP A 159 1.00 -3.94 -15.67
CA ASP A 159 2.06 -4.06 -14.67
C ASP A 159 1.49 -4.05 -13.24
N ALA A 160 0.46 -3.23 -12.97
CA ALA A 160 -0.25 -3.24 -11.69
C ALA A 160 -0.96 -4.58 -11.48
N LEU A 161 -1.62 -5.11 -12.51
CA LEU A 161 -2.26 -6.42 -12.44
C LEU A 161 -1.27 -7.55 -12.17
N GLU A 162 -0.01 -7.44 -12.62
CA GLU A 162 1.01 -8.43 -12.28
C GLU A 162 1.42 -8.38 -10.79
N VAL A 163 1.51 -7.19 -10.21
CA VAL A 163 1.66 -7.05 -8.74
C VAL A 163 0.45 -7.65 -8.02
N ALA A 164 -0.77 -7.36 -8.48
CA ALA A 164 -1.98 -7.91 -7.89
C ALA A 164 -2.05 -9.45 -7.95
N ARG A 165 -1.60 -10.08 -9.05
CA ARG A 165 -1.51 -11.55 -9.17
C ARG A 165 -0.57 -12.15 -8.14
N ARG A 166 0.61 -11.55 -7.96
CA ARG A 166 1.59 -11.98 -6.95
C ARG A 166 1.04 -11.84 -5.53
N ASN A 167 0.34 -10.75 -5.24
CA ASN A 167 -0.35 -10.56 -3.97
C ASN A 167 -1.48 -11.58 -3.74
N ALA A 168 -2.30 -11.88 -4.75
CA ALA A 168 -3.35 -12.88 -4.62
C ALA A 168 -2.78 -14.27 -4.34
N ALA A 169 -1.63 -14.61 -4.94
CA ALA A 169 -0.88 -15.83 -4.65
C ALA A 169 -0.31 -15.82 -3.23
N ARG A 170 0.32 -14.72 -2.80
CA ARG A 170 0.84 -14.51 -1.42
C ARG A 170 -0.22 -14.78 -0.37
N HIS A 171 -1.44 -14.30 -0.59
CA HIS A 171 -2.58 -14.47 0.34
C HIS A 171 -3.44 -15.70 0.07
N ARG A 172 -3.07 -16.57 -0.88
CA ARG A 172 -3.78 -17.82 -1.21
C ARG A 172 -5.25 -17.63 -1.57
N VAL A 173 -5.57 -16.58 -2.33
CA VAL A 173 -6.93 -16.25 -2.78
C VAL A 173 -7.14 -16.35 -4.28
N VAL A 174 -6.14 -16.84 -5.04
CA VAL A 174 -6.15 -16.91 -6.52
C VAL A 174 -7.43 -17.54 -7.08
N ASP A 175 -7.96 -18.59 -6.46
CA ASP A 175 -9.17 -19.29 -6.93
C ASP A 175 -10.46 -18.46 -6.83
N ARG A 176 -10.43 -17.34 -6.12
CA ARG A 176 -11.56 -16.45 -5.86
C ARG A 176 -11.36 -15.03 -6.39
N VAL A 177 -10.20 -14.75 -6.99
CA VAL A 177 -9.83 -13.43 -7.49
C VAL A 177 -9.58 -13.50 -9.01
N GLY A 178 -10.41 -12.80 -9.77
CA GLY A 178 -10.23 -12.58 -11.21
C GLY A 178 -9.46 -11.29 -11.48
N PHE A 179 -8.81 -11.20 -12.64
CA PHE A 179 -8.02 -10.04 -13.07
C PHE A 179 -8.48 -9.61 -14.45
N ILE A 180 -8.78 -8.32 -14.61
CA ILE A 180 -9.31 -7.75 -15.84
C ILE A 180 -8.53 -6.49 -16.19
N GLU A 181 -7.88 -6.47 -17.35
CA GLU A 181 -7.34 -5.23 -17.90
C GLU A 181 -8.50 -4.39 -18.46
N SER A 182 -8.77 -3.26 -17.83
CA SER A 182 -9.93 -2.43 -18.14
C SER A 182 -9.63 -0.97 -17.86
N ASP A 183 -9.96 -0.11 -18.82
CA ASP A 183 -10.15 1.32 -18.56
C ASP A 183 -11.55 1.51 -17.96
N LEU A 184 -11.58 1.71 -16.65
CA LEU A 184 -12.79 1.74 -15.83
C LEU A 184 -13.71 0.55 -16.16
N PHE A 185 -14.96 0.78 -16.58
CA PHE A 185 -15.95 -0.26 -16.83
C PHE A 185 -15.89 -0.90 -18.23
N LYS A 186 -15.02 -0.42 -19.13
CA LYS A 186 -15.08 -0.75 -20.57
C LYS A 186 -14.94 -2.24 -20.89
N SER A 187 -14.13 -2.99 -20.13
CA SER A 187 -13.90 -4.43 -20.35
C SER A 187 -14.72 -5.33 -19.42
N LEU A 188 -15.72 -4.80 -18.71
CA LEU A 188 -16.53 -5.57 -17.76
C LEU A 188 -17.76 -6.23 -18.39
N ASP A 189 -18.04 -6.01 -19.67
CA ASP A 189 -19.08 -6.70 -20.46
C ASP A 189 -20.48 -6.76 -19.81
N GLY A 190 -20.87 -5.71 -19.08
CA GLY A 190 -22.17 -5.65 -18.41
C GLY A 190 -22.30 -6.56 -17.19
N ARG A 191 -21.19 -7.06 -16.63
CA ARG A 191 -21.16 -7.75 -15.33
C ARG A 191 -21.83 -6.89 -14.25
N ARG A 192 -22.36 -7.56 -13.22
CA ARG A 192 -23.02 -6.94 -12.06
C ARG A 192 -22.39 -7.44 -10.78
N TYR A 193 -22.26 -6.53 -9.82
CA TYR A 193 -21.59 -6.76 -8.55
C TYR A 193 -22.52 -6.36 -7.41
N ASP A 194 -22.42 -7.07 -6.29
CA ASP A 194 -23.12 -6.72 -5.07
C ASP A 194 -22.42 -5.57 -4.33
N LEU A 195 -21.13 -5.40 -4.59
CA LEU A 195 -20.28 -4.33 -4.06
C LEU A 195 -19.26 -3.91 -5.12
N ILE A 196 -19.18 -2.61 -5.40
CA ILE A 196 -18.09 -2.00 -6.16
C ILE A 196 -17.31 -1.14 -5.18
N VAL A 197 -16.00 -1.40 -5.07
CA VAL A 197 -15.05 -0.55 -4.34
C VAL A 197 -14.06 0.02 -5.34
N SER A 198 -13.60 1.23 -5.07
CA SER A 198 -12.58 1.88 -5.87
C SER A 198 -11.84 2.91 -5.04
N ASN A 199 -10.53 2.99 -5.26
CA ASN A 199 -9.72 4.15 -4.88
C ASN A 199 -9.11 4.72 -6.16
N PRO A 200 -9.91 5.42 -6.99
CA PRO A 200 -9.46 5.88 -8.30
C PRO A 200 -8.44 7.01 -8.17
N PRO A 201 -7.73 7.39 -9.24
CA PRO A 201 -7.01 8.66 -9.25
C PRO A 201 -7.99 9.83 -9.03
N TYR A 202 -7.58 10.83 -8.25
CA TYR A 202 -8.41 12.00 -7.92
C TYR A 202 -7.60 13.30 -7.75
N VAL A 203 -6.31 13.29 -8.11
CA VAL A 203 -5.43 14.46 -7.99
C VAL A 203 -5.56 15.32 -9.26
N PRO A 204 -5.80 16.65 -9.13
CA PRO A 204 -5.72 17.57 -10.26
C PRO A 204 -4.35 17.54 -10.93
N ALA A 205 -4.31 17.59 -12.27
CA ALA A 205 -3.05 17.52 -13.02
C ALA A 205 -2.02 18.58 -12.60
N ASP A 206 -2.47 19.81 -12.33
CA ASP A 206 -1.58 20.92 -11.95
C ASP A 206 -1.03 20.76 -10.51
N SER A 207 -1.78 20.11 -9.61
CA SER A 207 -1.33 19.87 -8.24
C SER A 207 -0.27 18.77 -8.12
N HIS A 208 -0.14 17.91 -9.13
CA HIS A 208 0.83 16.82 -9.11
C HIS A 208 2.29 17.31 -9.05
N GLU A 209 2.59 18.43 -9.72
CA GLU A 209 3.95 18.98 -9.75
C GLU A 209 4.38 19.59 -8.41
N ASP A 210 3.41 20.02 -7.60
CA ASP A 210 3.62 20.57 -6.26
C ASP A 210 3.71 19.48 -5.18
N LEU A 211 3.50 18.20 -5.54
CA LEU A 211 3.59 17.11 -4.59
C LEU A 211 5.03 16.93 -4.07
N PRO A 212 5.18 16.56 -2.78
CA PRO A 212 6.48 16.16 -2.24
C PRO A 212 7.15 15.10 -3.13
N ARG A 213 8.49 15.13 -3.20
CA ARG A 213 9.27 14.26 -4.11
C ARG A 213 8.94 12.77 -3.93
N GLU A 214 8.59 12.36 -2.71
CA GLU A 214 8.24 10.99 -2.35
C GLU A 214 7.00 10.51 -3.11
N TYR A 215 5.96 11.35 -3.23
CA TYR A 215 4.74 11.02 -3.99
C TYR A 215 4.99 10.97 -5.50
N ARG A 216 5.95 11.76 -6.00
CA ARG A 216 6.32 11.75 -7.42
C ARG A 216 7.05 10.47 -7.86
N ALA A 217 7.44 9.62 -6.90
CA ALA A 217 7.95 8.28 -7.19
C ALA A 217 6.84 7.26 -7.48
N GLU A 218 5.59 7.56 -7.12
CA GLU A 218 4.43 6.71 -7.41
C GLU A 218 3.96 6.92 -8.86
N PRO A 219 3.26 5.93 -9.47
CA PRO A 219 2.85 6.05 -10.85
C PRO A 219 1.79 7.15 -11.01
N ARG A 220 2.09 8.15 -11.86
CA ARG A 220 1.21 9.28 -12.15
C ARG A 220 -0.22 8.87 -12.55
N ILE A 221 -0.38 7.77 -13.28
CA ILE A 221 -1.69 7.25 -13.72
C ILE A 221 -2.60 6.83 -12.56
N GLY A 222 -2.03 6.46 -11.41
CA GLY A 222 -2.80 6.12 -10.22
C GLY A 222 -3.10 7.33 -9.30
N LEU A 223 -2.54 8.51 -9.62
CA LEU A 223 -2.77 9.73 -8.85
C LEU A 223 -3.66 10.72 -9.62
N VAL A 224 -3.31 11.03 -10.86
CA VAL A 224 -3.87 12.17 -11.61
C VAL A 224 -5.16 11.81 -12.34
N SER A 225 -6.18 12.65 -12.21
CA SER A 225 -7.48 12.48 -12.87
C SER A 225 -8.00 13.81 -13.43
N GLY A 226 -7.70 14.11 -14.69
CA GLY A 226 -8.18 15.33 -15.35
C GLY A 226 -7.62 16.63 -14.79
N GLU A 227 -8.23 17.75 -15.18
CA GLU A 227 -7.82 19.09 -14.75
C GLU A 227 -8.19 19.37 -13.28
N ASP A 228 -9.34 18.89 -12.82
CA ASP A 228 -9.89 19.18 -11.49
C ASP A 228 -9.90 17.98 -10.52
N GLY A 229 -9.36 16.83 -10.94
CA GLY A 229 -9.35 15.61 -10.13
C GLY A 229 -10.58 14.72 -10.31
N LEU A 230 -11.56 15.10 -11.14
CA LEU A 230 -12.89 14.48 -11.12
C LEU A 230 -13.22 13.55 -12.29
N ASP A 231 -12.40 13.46 -13.33
CA ASP A 231 -12.67 12.62 -14.51
C ASP A 231 -13.02 11.16 -14.16
N ALA A 232 -12.14 10.46 -13.44
CA ALA A 232 -12.38 9.08 -13.03
C ALA A 232 -13.50 8.95 -11.97
N PRO A 233 -13.53 9.75 -10.87
CA PRO A 233 -14.64 9.71 -9.93
C PRO A 233 -16.02 9.91 -10.56
N LEU A 234 -16.17 10.88 -11.46
CA LEU A 234 -17.45 11.15 -12.12
C LEU A 234 -17.83 10.07 -13.11
N ALA A 235 -16.89 9.55 -13.89
CA ALA A 235 -17.14 8.42 -14.78
C ALA A 235 -17.61 7.19 -13.98
N ILE A 236 -17.01 6.93 -12.82
CA ILE A 236 -17.42 5.82 -11.96
C ILE A 236 -18.85 6.03 -11.43
N LEU A 237 -19.17 7.22 -10.93
CA LEU A 237 -20.51 7.52 -10.41
C LEU A 237 -21.62 7.46 -11.47
N LEU A 238 -21.28 7.70 -12.74
CA LEU A 238 -22.22 7.65 -13.87
C LEU A 238 -22.48 6.22 -14.38
N ASP A 239 -21.46 5.36 -14.36
CA ASP A 239 -21.49 4.03 -14.98
C ASP A 239 -21.76 2.87 -14.00
N ALA A 240 -21.59 3.09 -12.68
CA ALA A 240 -21.72 2.08 -11.63
C ALA A 240 -23.16 1.58 -11.38
#